data_AF-A0A6P3A549-F1
#
_entry.id   AF-A0A6P3A549-F1
#
_cell.length_a   1.000
_cell.length_b   1.000
_cell.length_c   1.000
_cell.angle_alpha   90.00
_cell.angle_beta   90.00
_cell.angle_gamma   90.00
#
_symmetry.space_group_name_H-M   'P 1'
#
loop_
_entity.id
_entity.type
_entity.pdbx_description
1 polymer ?
#
loop_
_entity_poly.entity_id
_entity_poly.type
_entity_poly.pdbx_seq_one_letter_code
_entity_poly.pdbx_strand_id
1 'polypeptide(L)' 'MTMTLFAAQHGMIWVGLDLFAGTATNERNRIGGWLGAMAQSDDVSPELSPIASDLDTAAHLGQRVAELASRFAASA' A
#
# COMPACT_ATOMS: atom_id res chain seq x y z
N MET A 1 -2.22 5.80 -11.41
CA MET A 1 -1.77 5.16 -12.68
C MET A 1 -0.41 5.66 -13.17
N THR A 2 -0.03 6.92 -12.91
CA THR A 2 1.29 7.44 -13.34
C THR A 2 2.48 6.72 -12.71
N MET A 3 2.41 6.31 -11.44
CA MET A 3 3.54 5.65 -10.76
C MET A 3 3.79 4.21 -11.23
N THR A 4 2.73 3.44 -11.50
CA THR A 4 2.87 2.09 -12.06
C THR A 4 3.50 2.11 -13.45
N LEU A 5 3.15 3.11 -14.27
CA LEU A 5 3.76 3.31 -15.57
C LEU A 5 5.23 3.76 -15.44
N PHE A 6 5.51 4.71 -14.54
CA PHE A 6 6.87 5.16 -14.26
C PHE A 6 7.78 3.99 -13.83
N ALA A 7 7.30 3.12 -12.94
CA ALA A 7 8.03 1.91 -12.54
C ALA A 7 8.35 1.00 -13.74
N ALA A 8 7.35 0.74 -14.60
CA ALA A 8 7.54 -0.05 -15.80
C ALA A 8 8.56 0.57 -16.77
N GLN A 9 8.55 1.90 -16.94
CA GLN A 9 9.53 2.63 -17.78
C GLN A 9 10.97 2.46 -17.28
N HIS A 10 11.17 2.19 -15.99
CA HIS A 10 12.49 1.98 -15.38
C HIS A 10 12.83 0.49 -15.18
N GLY A 11 12.03 -0.43 -15.72
CA GLY A 11 12.24 -1.87 -15.54
C GLY A 11 12.04 -2.36 -14.10
N MET A 12 11.34 -1.59 -13.26
CA MET A 12 11.02 -1.98 -11.89
C MET A 12 9.87 -2.99 -11.84
N ILE A 13 9.85 -3.84 -10.81
CA ILE A 13 8.72 -4.72 -10.49
C ILE A 13 7.77 -3.95 -9.57
N TRP A 14 6.52 -3.75 -9.99
CA TRP A 14 5.52 -3.09 -9.16
C TRP A 14 4.91 -4.06 -8.14
N VAL A 15 4.98 -3.70 -6.87
CA VAL A 15 4.38 -4.44 -5.76
C VAL A 15 3.03 -3.80 -5.40
N GLY A 16 1.93 -4.48 -5.73
CA GLY A 16 0.59 -4.07 -5.33
C GLY A 16 0.20 -4.53 -3.92
N LEU A 17 -0.98 -4.09 -3.48
CA LEU A 17 -1.58 -4.51 -2.22
C LEU A 17 -2.34 -5.83 -2.42
N ASP A 18 -2.09 -6.81 -1.55
CA ASP A 18 -2.67 -8.17 -1.62
C ASP A 18 -3.79 -8.41 -0.59
N LEU A 19 -4.39 -7.32 -0.10
CA LEU A 19 -5.55 -7.35 0.79
C LEU A 19 -6.82 -7.08 0.00
N PHE A 20 -7.89 -7.83 0.27
CA PHE A 20 -9.23 -7.48 -0.19
C PHE A 20 -9.69 -6.16 0.45
N ALA A 21 -10.64 -5.49 -0.19
CA ALA A 21 -11.24 -4.29 0.37
C ALA A 21 -11.93 -4.59 1.71
N GLY A 22 -11.65 -3.77 2.71
CA GLY A 22 -12.36 -3.78 3.98
C GLY A 22 -13.79 -3.27 3.81
N THR A 23 -14.69 -3.72 4.69
CA THR A 23 -16.09 -3.31 4.75
C THR A 23 -16.37 -2.32 5.87
N ALA A 24 -15.49 -2.26 6.88
CA ALA A 24 -15.56 -1.34 8.00
C ALA A 24 -14.36 -0.37 8.05
N THR A 25 -14.52 0.77 8.73
CA THR A 25 -13.50 1.82 8.81
C THR A 25 -12.23 1.38 9.52
N ASN A 26 -12.32 0.44 10.47
CA ASN A 26 -11.19 -0.08 11.22
C ASN A 26 -10.52 -1.30 10.54
N GLU A 27 -11.02 -1.75 9.39
CA GLU A 27 -10.41 -2.85 8.64
C GLU A 27 -9.31 -2.33 7.71
N ARG A 28 -8.24 -3.12 7.54
CA ARG A 28 -7.21 -2.82 6.55
C ARG A 28 -7.82 -2.79 5.15
N ASN A 29 -7.24 -1.95 4.29
CA ASN A 29 -7.72 -1.68 2.94
C ASN A 29 -9.19 -1.22 2.88
N ARG A 30 -9.66 -0.42 3.85
CA ARG A 30 -11.03 0.14 3.85
C ARG A 30 -11.35 0.98 2.59
N ILE A 31 -10.34 1.53 1.93
CA ILE A 31 -10.49 2.33 0.70
C ILE A 31 -10.60 1.43 -0.54
N GLY A 32 -10.15 0.16 -0.46
CA GLY A 32 -10.21 -0.77 -1.58
C GLY A 32 -9.13 -0.54 -2.64
N GLY A 33 -7.93 -0.16 -2.23
CA GLY A 33 -6.76 -0.04 -3.11
C GLY A 33 -6.22 -1.41 -3.54
N TRP A 34 -5.78 -1.49 -4.80
CA TRP A 34 -5.13 -2.68 -5.38
C TRP A 34 -3.71 -2.39 -5.85
N LEU A 35 -3.51 -1.22 -6.47
CA LEU A 35 -2.20 -0.79 -6.94
C LEU A 35 -1.26 -0.37 -5.80
N GLY A 36 -1.79 -0.13 -4.59
CA GLY A 36 -1.02 0.25 -3.42
C GLY A 36 -1.94 0.62 -2.26
N ALA A 37 -1.35 1.08 -1.16
CA ALA A 37 -2.09 1.60 -0.03
C ALA A 37 -2.77 2.92 -0.42
N MET A 38 -4.03 3.07 -0.03
CA MET A 38 -4.81 4.28 -0.21
C MET A 38 -5.34 4.72 1.14
N ALA A 39 -5.44 6.02 1.34
CA ALA A 39 -5.97 6.64 2.53
C ALA A 39 -6.84 7.83 2.13
N GLN A 40 -7.79 8.18 2.97
CA GLN A 40 -8.56 9.40 2.80
C GLN A 40 -7.97 10.51 3.66
N SER A 41 -7.79 11.69 3.06
CA SER A 41 -7.43 12.91 3.77
C SER A 41 -8.72 13.63 4.14
N ASP A 42 -8.99 13.73 5.44
CA ASP A 42 -10.12 14.48 5.97
C ASP A 42 -9.64 15.85 6.48
N ASP A 43 -10.55 16.83 6.57
CA ASP A 43 -10.26 18.18 7.09
C ASP A 43 -10.23 18.17 8.63
N VAL A 44 -9.24 17.46 9.18
CA VAL A 44 -9.02 17.27 10.60
C VAL A 44 -7.52 17.35 10.91
N SER A 45 -7.18 17.35 12.20
CA SER A 45 -5.79 17.32 12.67
C SER A 45 -5.00 16.14 12.05
N PRO A 46 -3.71 16.30 11.71
CA PRO A 46 -2.89 15.23 11.14
C PRO A 46 -2.72 14.01 12.05
N GLU A 47 -3.00 14.14 13.34
CA GLU A 47 -3.02 13.04 14.31
C GLU A 47 -4.26 12.14 14.16
N LEU A 48 -5.30 12.60 13.45
CA LEU A 48 -6.57 11.89 13.25
C LEU A 48 -6.74 11.37 11.81
N SER A 49 -6.12 12.02 10.83
CA SER A 49 -6.17 11.60 9.42
C SER A 49 -4.76 11.57 8.83
N PRO A 50 -4.33 10.45 8.21
CA PRO A 50 -5.10 9.22 7.96
C PRO A 50 -5.31 8.37 9.23
N ILE A 51 -6.41 7.60 9.27
CA ILE A 51 -6.76 6.80 10.45
C ILE A 51 -5.87 5.56 10.60
N ALA A 52 -5.92 4.91 11.78
CA ALA A 52 -5.08 3.75 12.10
C ALA A 52 -5.13 2.62 11.04
N SER A 53 -6.30 2.30 10.48
CA SER A 53 -6.42 1.24 9.47
C SER A 53 -5.71 1.57 8.15
N ASP A 54 -5.63 2.85 7.78
CA ASP A 54 -4.87 3.30 6.60
C ASP A 54 -3.36 3.16 6.87
N LEU A 55 -2.91 3.54 8.07
CA LEU A 55 -1.52 3.38 8.51
C LEU A 55 -1.10 1.90 8.55
N ASP A 56 -1.97 1.03 9.09
CA ASP A 56 -1.75 -0.42 9.13
C ASP A 56 -1.71 -1.03 7.72
N THR A 57 -2.52 -0.50 6.79
CA THR A 57 -2.48 -0.90 5.38
C THR A 57 -1.17 -0.50 4.72
N ALA A 58 -0.66 0.70 5.00
CA ALA A 58 0.63 1.16 4.51
C ALA A 58 1.80 0.35 5.08
N ALA A 59 1.77 0.05 6.38
CA ALA A 59 2.76 -0.81 7.04
C ALA A 59 2.78 -2.22 6.43
N HIS A 60 1.60 -2.81 6.18
CA HIS A 60 1.46 -4.11 5.51
C HIS A 60 2.06 -4.08 4.10
N LEU A 61 1.77 -3.06 3.31
CA LEU A 61 2.37 -2.92 1.98
C LEU A 61 3.90 -2.81 2.06
N GLY A 62 4.42 -2.03 3.01
CA GLY A 62 5.86 -1.88 3.23
C GLY A 62 6.54 -3.21 3.57
N GLN A 63 5.94 -3.99 4.48
CA GLN A 63 6.42 -5.34 4.81
C GLN A 63 6.45 -6.22 3.55
N ARG A 64 5.37 -6.23 2.78
CA ARG A 64 5.27 -7.04 1.56
C ARG A 64 6.33 -6.66 0.51
N VAL A 65 6.59 -5.36 0.33
CA VAL A 65 7.67 -4.87 -0.55
C VAL A 65 9.03 -5.43 -0.08
N ALA A 66 9.33 -5.31 1.21
CA ALA A 66 10.60 -5.76 1.79
C ALA A 66 10.79 -7.28 1.65
N GLU A 67 9.74 -8.06 1.89
CA GLU A 67 9.77 -9.52 1.75
C GLU A 67 10.02 -9.94 0.30
N LEU A 68 9.31 -9.35 -0.68
CA LEU A 68 9.53 -9.68 -2.09
C LEU A 68 10.92 -9.25 -2.57
N ALA A 69 11.37 -8.05 -2.22
CA ALA A 69 12.72 -7.60 -2.55
C ALA A 69 13.78 -8.57 -2.00
N SER A 70 13.61 -9.04 -0.77
CA SER A 70 14.51 -10.02 -0.15
C SER A 70 14.52 -11.36 -0.90
N ARG A 71 13.36 -11.85 -1.35
CA ARG A 71 13.27 -13.09 -2.15
C ARG A 71 13.97 -12.97 -3.51
N PHE A 72 13.79 -11.84 -4.19
CA PHE A 72 14.50 -11.58 -5.46
C PHE A 72 16.01 -11.49 -5.26
N ALA A 73 16.46 -10.82 -4.20
CA ALA A 73 17.89 -10.72 -3.87
C ALA A 73 18.52 -12.07 -3.51
N ALA A 74 17.77 -12.96 -2.84
CA ALA A 74 18.25 -14.29 -2.47
C ALA A 74 18.24 -15.31 -3.62
N SER A 75 17.55 -15.01 -4.73
CA SER A 75 17.45 -15.88 -5.91
C SER A 75 18.41 -15.48 -7.04
N ALA A 76 19.20 -14.43 -6.81
CA ALA A 76 20.30 -14.00 -7.67
C ALA A 76 21.61 -14.67 -7.22
#